data_AF-A0A2T2XHW3-F1
#
_entry.id   AF-A0A2T2XHW3-F1
#
_cell.length_a   1.000
_cell.length_b   1.000
_cell.length_c   1.000
_cell.angle_alpha   90.00
_cell.angle_beta   90.00
_cell.angle_gamma   90.00
#
_symmetry.space_group_name_H-M   'P 1'
#
loop_
_entity.id
_entity.type
_entity.pdbx_description
1 polymer ?
#
loop_
_entity_poly.entity_id
_entity_poly.type
_entity_poly.pdbx_seq_one_letter_code
_entity_poly.pdbx_strand_id
1 'polypeptide(L)'
;MPRRIMGLDVGDKWIGVALSDELGILATAKPPLRRTAMANDVTALALMAKEWNVSEIVVGLPLNMNASVGPQAERTMALVERLRKVAVCRVTTWDERLTTRQAERLLVEQDVRREKRKKLVDGVAAALILESYLNSKARSRREETEMSDNDKDLIGSMGEDDDEIITLTDEEGNEHEFVVVDVIEVESQEYAILLPIDTDDEEEAEAVILRLEKDADGDDILVDIEAEDEWEKVAQAYEDLLEDESGDE
;
A
#
# COMPACT_ATOMS: atom_id res chain seq x y z
N MET A 1 -7.14 7.10 -6.66
CA MET A 1 -8.27 6.98 -5.67
C MET A 1 -7.88 6.36 -4.31
N PRO A 2 -8.34 6.89 -3.16
CA PRO A 2 -8.15 6.25 -1.84
C PRO A 2 -8.94 4.94 -1.74
N ARG A 3 -8.23 3.82 -1.64
CA ARG A 3 -8.83 2.50 -1.54
C ARG A 3 -8.73 1.98 -0.10
N ARG A 4 -9.85 1.46 0.43
CA ARG A 4 -9.95 1.00 1.82
C ARG A 4 -9.10 -0.25 2.04
N ILE A 5 -8.68 -0.47 3.28
CA ILE A 5 -7.94 -1.67 3.69
C ILE A 5 -8.82 -2.50 4.62
N MET A 6 -8.88 -3.81 4.39
CA MET A 6 -9.64 -4.75 5.21
C MET A 6 -8.71 -5.54 6.12
N GLY A 7 -8.94 -5.51 7.43
CA GLY A 7 -8.21 -6.29 8.43
C GLY A 7 -8.95 -7.57 8.80
N LEU A 8 -8.25 -8.69 8.93
CA LEU A 8 -8.79 -9.99 9.28
C LEU A 8 -8.09 -10.60 10.50
N ASP A 9 -8.87 -11.11 11.45
CA ASP A 9 -8.41 -11.96 12.57
C ASP A 9 -8.95 -13.38 12.39
N VAL A 10 -8.09 -14.36 12.14
CA VAL A 10 -8.50 -15.72 11.78
C VAL A 10 -8.58 -16.64 13.01
N GLY A 11 -9.79 -16.74 13.56
CA GLY A 11 -10.11 -17.71 14.61
C GLY A 11 -10.55 -19.08 14.08
N ASP A 12 -10.80 -20.01 14.99
CA ASP A 12 -11.27 -21.37 14.63
C ASP A 12 -12.69 -21.35 14.05
N LYS A 13 -13.60 -20.57 14.66
CA LYS A 13 -15.04 -20.54 14.37
C LYS A 13 -15.48 -19.28 13.61
N TRP A 14 -14.78 -18.18 13.81
CA TRP A 14 -15.11 -16.87 13.27
C TRP A 14 -13.85 -16.23 12.70
N ILE A 15 -14.02 -15.41 11.67
CA ILE A 15 -13.02 -14.50 11.17
C ILE A 15 -13.49 -13.10 11.56
N GLY A 16 -12.75 -12.43 12.43
CA GLY A 16 -12.96 -11.03 12.73
C GLY A 16 -12.68 -10.20 11.50
N VAL A 17 -13.47 -9.16 11.24
CA VAL A 17 -13.34 -8.30 10.07
C VAL A 17 -13.31 -6.85 10.52
N ALA A 18 -12.41 -6.06 9.97
CA ALA A 18 -12.35 -4.61 10.14
C ALA A 18 -12.10 -3.94 8.79
N LEU A 19 -12.49 -2.66 8.67
CA LEU A 19 -12.32 -1.88 7.47
C LEU A 19 -11.76 -0.50 7.83
N SER A 20 -10.79 -0.02 7.07
CA SER A 20 -10.30 1.35 7.21
C SER A 20 -11.29 2.36 6.65
N ASP A 21 -11.18 3.61 7.07
CA ASP A 21 -11.67 4.72 6.28
C ASP A 21 -10.85 4.89 4.99
N GLU A 22 -11.31 5.78 4.11
CA GLU A 22 -10.65 6.06 2.83
C GLU A 22 -9.28 6.72 3.02
N LEU A 23 -9.11 7.46 4.12
CA LEU A 23 -7.84 8.10 4.46
C LEU A 23 -6.81 7.12 5.06
N GLY A 24 -7.20 5.89 5.39
CA GLY A 24 -6.32 4.90 6.01
C GLY A 24 -5.90 5.26 7.44
N ILE A 25 -6.71 6.07 8.15
CA ILE A 25 -6.41 6.58 9.50
C ILE A 25 -7.12 5.74 10.55
N LEU A 26 -8.41 5.42 10.35
CA LEU A 26 -9.24 4.78 11.36
C LEU A 26 -9.64 3.37 10.92
N ALA A 27 -9.55 2.39 11.81
CA ALA A 27 -10.11 1.05 11.59
C ALA A 27 -11.45 0.89 12.31
N THR A 28 -12.46 0.39 11.61
CA THR A 28 -13.76 0.09 12.20
C THR A 28 -14.08 -1.40 12.11
N ALA A 29 -14.38 -2.02 13.25
CA ALA A 29 -14.84 -3.41 13.28
C ALA A 29 -16.16 -3.59 12.50
N LYS A 30 -16.22 -4.66 11.71
CA LYS A 30 -17.39 -5.08 10.95
C LYS A 30 -17.93 -6.40 11.52
N PRO A 31 -19.17 -6.80 11.16
CA PRO A 31 -19.69 -8.10 11.55
C PRO A 31 -18.72 -9.24 11.15
N PRO A 32 -18.38 -10.16 12.05
CA PRO A 32 -17.43 -11.23 11.76
C PRO A 32 -18.03 -12.26 10.79
N LEU A 33 -17.18 -12.87 9.99
CA LEU A 33 -17.56 -13.97 9.11
C LEU A 33 -17.55 -15.30 9.88
N ARG A 34 -18.66 -16.05 9.84
CA ARG A 34 -18.71 -17.39 10.41
C ARG A 34 -17.98 -18.36 9.50
N ARG A 35 -17.00 -19.09 10.04
CA ARG A 35 -16.25 -20.09 9.28
C ARG A 35 -17.09 -21.32 8.99
N THR A 36 -16.94 -21.82 7.77
CA THR A 36 -17.58 -23.04 7.28
C THR A 36 -16.55 -23.93 6.60
N ALA A 37 -16.56 -24.02 5.28
CA ALA A 37 -15.54 -24.67 4.49
C ALA A 37 -14.58 -23.60 3.95
N MET A 38 -13.29 -23.94 3.88
CA MET A 38 -12.23 -23.02 3.42
C MET A 38 -12.56 -22.32 2.09
N ALA A 39 -13.15 -23.04 1.12
CA ALA A 39 -13.53 -22.44 -0.16
C ALA A 39 -14.64 -21.37 -0.01
N ASN A 40 -15.65 -21.64 0.83
CA ASN A 40 -16.73 -20.68 1.09
C ASN A 40 -16.22 -19.45 1.84
N ASP A 41 -15.33 -19.67 2.81
CA ASP A 41 -14.73 -18.60 3.60
C ASP A 41 -13.94 -17.64 2.69
N VAL A 42 -13.10 -18.19 1.79
CA VAL A 42 -12.33 -17.40 0.81
C VAL A 42 -13.23 -16.61 -0.13
N THR A 43 -14.25 -17.27 -0.72
CA THR A 43 -15.18 -16.60 -1.63
C THR A 43 -15.93 -15.48 -0.93
N ALA A 44 -16.39 -15.69 0.32
CA ALA A 44 -17.09 -14.68 1.08
C ALA A 44 -16.19 -13.47 1.37
N LEU A 45 -14.93 -13.69 1.75
CA LEU A 45 -13.97 -12.61 1.99
C LEU A 45 -13.64 -11.81 0.72
N ALA A 46 -13.45 -12.50 -0.41
CA ALA A 46 -13.19 -11.85 -1.69
C ALA A 46 -14.40 -11.00 -2.16
N LEU A 47 -15.63 -11.48 -1.95
CA LEU A 47 -16.84 -10.71 -2.22
C LEU A 47 -16.97 -9.47 -1.33
N MET A 48 -16.68 -9.60 -0.02
CA MET A 48 -16.66 -8.44 0.89
C MET A 48 -15.63 -7.40 0.45
N ALA A 49 -14.42 -7.85 0.08
CA ALA A 49 -13.37 -6.96 -0.41
C ALA A 49 -13.79 -6.20 -1.67
N LYS A 50 -14.45 -6.88 -2.60
CA LYS A 50 -15.01 -6.27 -3.82
C LYS A 50 -16.13 -5.28 -3.50
N GLU A 51 -17.09 -5.66 -2.65
CA GLU A 51 -18.24 -4.82 -2.29
C GLU A 51 -17.81 -3.53 -1.58
N TRP A 52 -16.74 -3.59 -0.80
CA TRP A 52 -16.25 -2.45 -0.02
C TRP A 52 -15.10 -1.67 -0.68
N ASN A 53 -14.79 -1.95 -1.96
CA ASN A 53 -13.70 -1.32 -2.71
C ASN A 53 -12.35 -1.36 -1.96
N VAL A 54 -11.98 -2.57 -1.53
CA VAL A 54 -10.76 -2.81 -0.76
C VAL A 54 -9.55 -2.98 -1.70
N SER A 55 -8.49 -2.18 -1.51
CA SER A 55 -7.20 -2.33 -2.22
C SER A 55 -6.29 -3.36 -1.59
N GLU A 56 -6.43 -3.60 -0.30
CA GLU A 56 -5.55 -4.48 0.44
C GLU A 56 -6.28 -5.20 1.58
N ILE A 57 -6.02 -6.50 1.69
CA ILE A 57 -6.45 -7.32 2.81
C ILE A 57 -5.24 -7.62 3.70
N VAL A 58 -5.33 -7.23 4.96
CA VAL A 58 -4.32 -7.48 5.99
C VAL A 58 -4.81 -8.60 6.89
N VAL A 59 -4.07 -9.72 6.91
CA VAL A 59 -4.41 -10.89 7.71
C VAL A 59 -3.47 -10.99 8.88
N GLY A 60 -3.99 -10.91 10.09
CA GLY A 60 -3.19 -11.11 11.29
C GLY A 60 -2.65 -12.53 11.38
N LEU A 61 -1.38 -12.65 11.76
CA LEU A 61 -0.63 -13.88 11.87
C LEU A 61 -0.19 -14.11 13.33
N PRO A 62 -0.78 -15.10 14.04
CA PRO A 62 -0.46 -15.38 15.43
C PRO A 62 0.86 -16.15 15.54
N LEU A 63 1.98 -15.46 15.38
CA LEU A 63 3.31 -16.03 15.56
C LEU A 63 3.61 -16.24 17.04
N ASN A 64 4.37 -17.30 17.36
CA ASN A 64 4.85 -17.53 18.72
C ASN A 64 5.86 -16.44 19.12
N MET A 65 6.08 -16.27 20.43
CA MET A 65 7.04 -15.26 20.95
C MET A 65 8.46 -15.37 20.37
N ASN A 66 8.87 -16.56 19.94
CA ASN A 66 10.14 -16.82 19.25
C ASN A 66 10.06 -16.70 17.71
N ALA A 67 9.03 -16.03 17.17
CA ALA A 67 8.72 -15.93 15.74
C ALA A 67 8.38 -17.26 15.03
N SER A 68 8.27 -18.39 15.76
CA SER A 68 7.92 -19.66 15.12
C SER A 68 6.43 -19.71 14.73
N VAL A 69 6.14 -20.41 13.65
CA VAL A 69 4.79 -20.66 13.15
C VAL A 69 4.16 -21.79 13.96
N GLY A 70 3.03 -21.52 14.61
CA GLY A 70 2.22 -22.55 15.28
C GLY A 70 1.12 -23.12 14.38
N PRO A 71 0.40 -24.16 14.83
CA PRO A 71 -0.69 -24.79 14.05
C PRO A 71 -1.83 -23.83 13.67
N GLN A 72 -2.04 -22.75 14.41
CA GLN A 72 -3.00 -21.71 14.04
C GLN A 72 -2.45 -20.85 12.90
N ALA A 73 -1.19 -20.41 12.99
CA ALA A 73 -0.54 -19.63 11.93
C ALA A 73 -0.45 -20.43 10.61
N GLU A 74 -0.20 -21.75 10.64
CA GLU A 74 -0.25 -22.60 9.45
C GLU A 74 -1.64 -22.59 8.78
N ARG A 75 -2.71 -22.69 9.58
CA ARG A 75 -4.09 -22.64 9.07
C ARG A 75 -4.44 -21.26 8.50
N THR A 76 -3.96 -20.19 9.12
CA THR A 76 -4.08 -18.83 8.60
C THR A 76 -3.33 -18.68 7.28
N MET A 77 -2.08 -19.15 7.18
CA MET A 77 -1.31 -19.12 5.93
C MET A 77 -2.00 -19.88 4.79
N ALA A 78 -2.61 -21.02 5.09
CA ALA A 78 -3.39 -21.78 4.10
C ALA A 78 -4.63 -21.01 3.60
N LEU A 79 -5.26 -20.20 4.45
CA LEU A 79 -6.35 -19.29 4.04
C LEU A 79 -5.80 -18.16 3.18
N VAL A 80 -4.71 -17.51 3.61
CA VAL A 80 -4.04 -16.41 2.89
C VAL A 80 -3.66 -16.82 1.47
N GLU A 81 -3.03 -17.98 1.32
CA GLU A 81 -2.59 -18.50 0.03
C GLU A 81 -3.76 -18.74 -0.94
N ARG A 82 -4.91 -19.16 -0.43
CA ARG A 82 -6.12 -19.32 -1.24
C ARG A 82 -6.77 -17.97 -1.55
N LEU A 83 -6.74 -17.04 -0.59
CA LEU A 83 -7.32 -15.72 -0.75
C LEU A 83 -6.55 -14.92 -1.82
N ARG A 84 -5.22 -15.02 -1.86
CA ARG A 84 -4.37 -14.44 -2.92
C ARG A 84 -4.75 -14.85 -4.33
N LYS A 85 -5.32 -16.05 -4.51
CA LYS A 85 -5.71 -16.59 -5.83
C LYS A 85 -7.06 -16.11 -6.31
N VAL A 86 -7.88 -15.51 -5.43
CA VAL A 86 -9.29 -15.19 -5.69
C VAL A 86 -9.60 -13.71 -5.43
N ALA A 87 -8.90 -13.08 -4.49
CA ALA A 87 -9.03 -11.66 -4.22
C ALA A 87 -8.48 -10.86 -5.41
N VAL A 88 -9.19 -9.80 -5.77
CA VAL A 88 -8.80 -8.85 -6.81
C VAL A 88 -7.81 -7.79 -6.30
N CYS A 89 -7.34 -7.94 -5.07
CA CYS A 89 -6.59 -6.94 -4.33
C CYS A 89 -5.45 -7.61 -3.53
N ARG A 90 -4.47 -6.80 -3.12
CA ARG A 90 -3.26 -7.28 -2.43
C ARG A 90 -3.64 -7.99 -1.12
N VAL A 91 -2.95 -9.08 -0.79
CA VAL A 91 -3.15 -9.79 0.49
C VAL A 91 -1.83 -9.89 1.24
N THR A 92 -1.74 -9.17 2.35
CA THR A 92 -0.55 -9.04 3.20
C THR A 92 -0.80 -9.69 4.56
N THR A 93 0.24 -10.30 5.14
CA THR A 93 0.18 -10.85 6.50
C THR A 93 0.83 -9.90 7.49
N TRP A 94 0.21 -9.71 8.66
CA TRP A 94 0.71 -8.83 9.71
C TRP A 94 1.04 -9.60 10.99
N ASP A 95 2.22 -9.38 11.56
CA ASP A 95 2.66 -10.04 12.79
C ASP A 95 1.94 -9.49 14.02
N GLU A 96 1.14 -10.33 14.69
CA GLU A 96 0.33 -9.95 15.84
C GLU A 96 1.09 -9.87 17.18
N ARG A 97 2.38 -10.21 17.23
CA ARG A 97 3.14 -10.33 18.50
C ARG A 97 3.17 -9.04 19.34
N LEU A 98 3.05 -7.88 18.72
CA LEU A 98 3.08 -6.58 19.39
C LEU A 98 1.72 -6.13 19.96
N THR A 99 0.61 -6.72 19.52
CA THR A 99 -0.74 -6.20 19.82
C THR A 99 -1.36 -6.82 21.07
N THR A 100 -1.04 -8.08 21.43
CA THR A 100 -1.69 -8.77 22.57
C THR A 100 -1.42 -8.10 23.93
N ARG A 101 -0.18 -7.62 24.17
CA ARG A 101 0.17 -6.94 25.44
C ARG A 101 -0.42 -5.54 25.56
N GLN A 102 -0.57 -4.82 24.43
CA GLN A 102 -1.15 -3.48 24.40
C GLN A 102 -2.67 -3.54 24.50
N ALA A 103 -3.31 -4.49 23.81
CA ALA A 103 -4.75 -4.74 23.87
C ALA A 103 -5.21 -5.13 25.27
N GLU A 104 -4.49 -6.04 25.95
CA GLU A 104 -4.81 -6.41 27.34
C GLU A 104 -4.68 -5.22 28.30
N ARG A 105 -3.68 -4.34 28.10
CA ARG A 105 -3.44 -3.17 28.96
C ARG A 105 -4.54 -2.09 28.80
N LEU A 106 -4.93 -1.77 27.56
CA LEU A 106 -6.04 -0.86 27.25
C LEU A 106 -7.39 -1.36 27.81
N LEU A 107 -7.63 -2.68 27.77
CA LEU A 107 -8.87 -3.29 28.28
C LEU A 107 -8.91 -3.40 29.82
N VAL A 108 -7.77 -3.29 30.50
CA VAL A 108 -7.67 -3.26 31.97
C VAL A 108 -7.90 -1.83 32.50
N GLU A 109 -7.48 -0.79 31.77
CA GLU A 109 -7.63 0.61 32.16
C GLU A 109 -9.09 1.13 32.12
N GLN A 110 -10.01 0.45 31.41
CA GLN A 110 -11.41 0.87 31.26
C GLN A 110 -12.45 0.16 32.18
N ASP A 111 -12.02 -0.55 33.23
CA ASP A 111 -12.89 -1.18 34.26
C ASP A 111 -14.05 -2.08 33.73
N VAL A 112 -13.87 -2.70 32.56
CA VAL A 112 -14.92 -3.51 31.93
C VAL A 112 -14.99 -4.92 32.56
N ARG A 113 -16.13 -5.29 33.14
CA ARG A 113 -16.38 -6.63 33.73
C ARG A 113 -15.98 -7.78 32.78
N ARG A 114 -15.28 -8.80 33.31
CA ARG A 114 -14.72 -9.97 32.60
C ARG A 114 -15.69 -10.66 31.62
N GLU A 115 -16.98 -10.71 31.92
CA GLU A 115 -18.00 -11.33 31.07
C GLU A 115 -18.36 -10.51 29.81
N LYS A 116 -18.27 -9.17 29.87
CA LYS A 116 -18.47 -8.30 28.69
C LYS A 116 -17.23 -8.24 27.79
N ARG A 117 -16.04 -8.51 28.36
CA ARG A 117 -14.77 -8.62 27.61
C ARG A 117 -14.86 -9.68 26.51
N LYS A 118 -15.33 -10.89 26.81
CA LYS A 118 -15.46 -11.97 25.81
C LYS A 118 -16.39 -11.67 24.64
N LYS A 119 -17.38 -10.77 24.78
CA LYS A 119 -18.31 -10.41 23.68
C LYS A 119 -17.86 -9.20 22.86
N LEU A 120 -16.99 -8.34 23.42
CA LEU A 120 -16.37 -7.22 22.72
C LEU A 120 -15.07 -7.62 22.01
N VAL A 121 -14.42 -8.69 22.46
CA VAL A 121 -13.12 -9.16 21.95
C VAL A 121 -13.19 -9.68 20.51
N ASP A 122 -14.30 -10.32 20.10
CA ASP A 122 -14.38 -11.06 18.82
C ASP A 122 -14.47 -10.19 17.54
N GLY A 123 -14.60 -8.86 17.67
CA GLY A 123 -14.50 -7.91 16.54
C GLY A 123 -13.39 -6.86 16.70
N VAL A 124 -12.94 -6.64 17.94
CA VAL A 124 -11.90 -5.65 18.25
C VAL A 124 -10.53 -6.12 17.82
N ALA A 125 -10.26 -7.43 17.84
CA ALA A 125 -8.96 -7.97 17.41
C ALA A 125 -8.61 -7.58 15.97
N ALA A 126 -9.53 -7.77 15.02
CA ALA A 126 -9.33 -7.38 13.62
C ALA A 126 -9.10 -5.87 13.44
N ALA A 127 -9.79 -5.03 14.23
CA ALA A 127 -9.58 -3.59 14.20
C ALA A 127 -8.19 -3.20 14.74
N LEU A 128 -7.75 -3.81 15.85
CA LEU A 128 -6.42 -3.56 16.42
C LEU A 128 -5.29 -4.04 15.50
N ILE A 129 -5.47 -5.16 14.82
CA ILE A 129 -4.54 -5.65 13.79
C ILE A 129 -4.42 -4.61 12.69
N LEU A 130 -5.55 -4.12 12.19
CA LEU A 130 -5.58 -3.14 11.11
C LEU A 130 -4.98 -1.80 11.54
N GLU A 131 -5.33 -1.26 12.72
CA GLU A 131 -4.73 -0.03 13.25
C GLU A 131 -3.21 -0.17 13.42
N SER A 132 -2.74 -1.31 13.94
CA SER A 132 -1.31 -1.57 14.08
C SER A 132 -0.60 -1.54 12.73
N TYR A 133 -1.21 -2.12 11.69
CA TYR A 133 -0.68 -2.10 10.34
C TYR A 133 -0.66 -0.68 9.74
N LEU A 134 -1.78 0.03 9.80
CA LEU A 134 -1.89 1.41 9.29
C LEU A 134 -0.88 2.35 9.97
N ASN A 135 -0.71 2.23 11.29
CA ASN A 135 0.28 3.00 12.05
C ASN A 135 1.73 2.63 11.72
N SER A 136 2.00 1.40 11.27
CA SER A 136 3.32 1.04 10.76
C SER A 136 3.57 1.70 9.42
N LYS A 137 2.61 1.63 8.50
CA LYS A 137 2.70 2.25 7.17
C LYS A 137 2.86 3.78 7.26
N ALA A 138 2.14 4.41 8.19
CA ALA A 138 2.26 5.84 8.47
C ALA A 138 3.56 6.23 9.20
N ARG A 139 4.27 5.28 9.82
CA ARG A 139 5.61 5.51 10.37
C ARG A 139 6.68 5.33 9.31
N SER A 140 6.63 4.26 8.52
CA SER A 140 7.52 4.08 7.38
C SER A 140 7.47 5.26 6.42
N ARG A 141 6.26 5.76 6.10
CA ARG A 141 6.12 6.98 5.28
C ARG A 141 6.73 8.23 5.92
N ARG A 142 6.69 8.37 7.26
CA ARG A 142 7.32 9.50 7.97
C ARG A 142 8.82 9.31 8.11
N GLU A 143 9.29 8.09 8.32
CA GLU A 143 10.71 7.74 8.42
C GLU A 143 11.39 7.85 7.06
N GLU A 144 10.70 7.56 5.95
CA GLU A 144 11.15 7.86 4.57
C GLU A 144 11.26 9.38 4.36
N THR A 145 10.28 10.16 4.83
CA THR A 145 10.34 11.64 4.80
C THR A 145 11.46 12.19 5.72
N GLU A 146 11.67 11.63 6.92
CA GLU A 146 12.66 12.09 7.92
C GLU A 146 14.08 11.54 7.70
N MET A 147 14.26 10.39 7.02
CA MET A 147 15.56 9.86 6.59
C MET A 147 16.07 10.53 5.30
N SER A 148 15.16 11.09 4.49
CA SER A 148 15.54 11.92 3.33
C SER A 148 16.30 13.20 3.72
N ASP A 149 16.15 13.64 4.97
CA ASP A 149 16.85 14.82 5.52
C ASP A 149 18.30 14.53 5.94
N ASN A 150 18.72 13.26 6.10
CA ASN A 150 20.01 12.96 6.74
C ASN A 150 20.91 11.92 6.02
N ASP A 151 20.50 11.32 4.91
CA ASP A 151 21.34 10.40 4.11
C ASP A 151 21.15 10.62 2.59
N LYS A 152 21.49 11.81 2.08
CA LYS A 152 21.56 12.11 0.63
C LYS A 152 22.83 11.56 -0.08
N ASP A 153 23.57 10.62 0.52
CA ASP A 153 24.88 10.18 0.01
C ASP A 153 24.95 8.72 -0.50
N LEU A 154 23.86 7.95 -0.52
CA LEU A 154 23.92 6.50 -0.88
C LEU A 154 22.76 6.04 -1.78
N ILE A 155 22.62 6.65 -2.96
CA ILE A 155 21.80 6.08 -4.05
C ILE A 155 22.67 5.10 -4.83
N GLY A 156 22.31 3.82 -4.77
CA GLY A 156 23.06 2.77 -5.47
C GLY A 156 22.57 1.36 -5.17
N SER A 157 21.27 1.10 -5.38
CA SER A 157 20.73 -0.17 -5.92
C SER A 157 19.21 -0.19 -5.78
N MET A 158 18.48 0.36 -6.75
CA MET A 158 17.06 0.06 -6.92
C MET A 158 16.93 -1.33 -7.54
N GLY A 159 16.06 -2.14 -6.94
CA GLY A 159 15.57 -3.38 -7.50
C GLY A 159 14.14 -3.15 -7.99
N GLU A 160 13.84 -3.81 -9.10
CA GLU A 160 12.61 -3.80 -9.89
C GLU A 160 11.32 -4.03 -9.05
N ASP A 161 10.20 -3.46 -9.53
CA ASP A 161 8.79 -3.72 -9.15
C ASP A 161 8.10 -2.89 -8.04
N ASP A 162 8.19 -1.56 -8.04
CA ASP A 162 7.14 -0.72 -7.42
C ASP A 162 6.84 0.48 -8.35
N ASP A 163 5.77 0.37 -9.16
CA ASP A 163 5.26 1.49 -9.98
C ASP A 163 4.79 2.62 -9.04
N GLU A 164 5.56 3.72 -8.99
CA GLU A 164 5.20 4.89 -8.19
C GLU A 164 4.12 5.70 -8.91
N ILE A 165 2.90 5.72 -8.36
CA ILE A 165 1.78 6.52 -8.89
C ILE A 165 1.81 7.92 -8.25
N ILE A 166 1.92 8.96 -9.08
CA ILE A 166 1.85 10.36 -8.68
C ILE A 166 0.57 11.01 -9.20
N THR A 167 0.08 12.03 -8.49
CA THR A 167 -1.07 12.85 -8.91
C THR A 167 -0.57 14.26 -9.15
N LEU A 168 -0.72 14.75 -10.39
CA LEU A 168 -0.37 16.11 -10.76
C LEU A 168 -1.64 16.93 -10.95
N THR A 169 -1.63 18.16 -10.43
CA THR A 169 -2.72 19.11 -10.63
C THR A 169 -2.31 20.09 -11.73
N ASP A 170 -3.11 20.18 -12.79
CA ASP A 170 -2.87 21.15 -13.87
C ASP A 170 -3.20 22.59 -13.46
N GLU A 171 -2.87 23.56 -14.32
CA GLU A 171 -3.13 24.98 -14.07
C GLU A 171 -4.63 25.33 -13.94
N GLU A 172 -5.52 24.48 -14.45
CA GLU A 172 -6.98 24.62 -14.34
C GLU A 172 -7.53 24.00 -13.06
N GLY A 173 -6.67 23.31 -12.27
CA GLY A 173 -7.02 22.66 -11.02
C GLY A 173 -7.55 21.23 -11.19
N ASN A 174 -7.42 20.63 -12.37
CA ASN A 174 -7.78 19.23 -12.58
C ASN A 174 -6.63 18.32 -12.15
N GLU A 175 -6.97 17.23 -11.48
CA GLU A 175 -6.02 16.20 -11.03
C GLU A 175 -5.89 15.11 -12.10
N HIS A 176 -4.66 14.74 -12.43
CA HIS A 176 -4.31 13.69 -13.39
C HIS A 176 -3.38 12.68 -12.70
N GLU A 177 -3.70 11.39 -12.78
CA GLU A 177 -2.88 10.30 -12.19
C GLU A 177 -1.88 9.77 -13.23
N PHE A 178 -0.59 9.71 -12.85
CA PHE A 178 0.51 9.21 -13.68
C PHE A 178 1.29 8.11 -12.95
N VAL A 179 1.85 7.16 -13.70
CA VAL A 179 2.92 6.28 -13.20
C VAL A 179 4.27 6.89 -13.57
N VAL A 180 5.18 6.98 -12.60
CA VAL A 180 6.58 7.29 -12.86
C VAL A 180 7.24 6.03 -13.40
N VAL A 181 7.65 6.09 -14.67
CA VAL A 181 8.31 4.96 -15.35
C VAL A 181 9.79 4.97 -15.07
N ASP A 182 10.43 6.13 -15.20
CA ASP A 182 11.87 6.28 -14.99
C ASP A 182 12.25 7.74 -14.73
N VAL A 183 13.47 7.96 -14.26
CA VAL A 183 14.09 9.28 -14.06
C VAL A 183 15.44 9.31 -14.76
N ILE A 184 15.58 10.25 -15.70
CA ILE A 184 16.80 10.42 -16.50
C ILE A 184 17.55 11.71 -16.12
N GLU A 185 18.88 11.65 -16.14
CA GLU A 185 19.74 12.84 -15.95
C GLU A 185 20.28 13.30 -17.31
N VAL A 186 20.01 14.55 -17.68
CA VAL A 186 20.51 15.19 -18.90
C VAL A 186 21.16 16.52 -18.54
N GLU A 187 22.42 16.72 -18.94
CA GLU A 187 23.20 17.95 -18.66
C GLU A 187 23.21 18.38 -17.17
N SER A 188 23.24 17.41 -16.25
CA SER A 188 23.19 17.62 -14.79
C SER A 188 21.86 18.15 -14.26
N GLN A 189 20.78 17.94 -15.01
CA GLN A 189 19.40 18.19 -14.62
C GLN A 189 18.61 16.87 -14.68
N GLU A 190 17.74 16.65 -13.70
CA GLU A 190 16.92 15.43 -13.61
C GLU A 190 15.53 15.63 -14.21
N TYR A 191 15.02 14.60 -14.89
CA TYR A 191 13.72 14.60 -15.57
C TYR A 191 12.97 13.30 -15.30
N ALA A 192 11.69 13.39 -14.94
CA ALA A 192 10.80 12.24 -14.72
C ALA A 192 10.00 11.93 -15.99
N ILE A 193 9.95 10.64 -16.34
CA ILE A 193 9.13 10.11 -17.43
C ILE A 193 7.84 9.54 -16.82
N LEU A 194 6.71 10.06 -17.27
CA LEU A 194 5.40 9.81 -16.70
C LEU A 194 4.47 9.23 -17.77
N LEU A 195 3.76 8.15 -17.41
CA LEU A 195 2.69 7.61 -18.25
C LEU A 195 1.31 7.88 -17.63
N PRO A 196 0.37 8.48 -18.38
CA PRO A 196 -0.98 8.71 -17.88
C PRO A 196 -1.73 7.39 -17.68
N ILE A 197 -2.47 7.26 -16.57
CA ILE A 197 -3.20 6.04 -16.22
C ILE A 197 -4.61 6.00 -16.86
N ASP A 198 -5.16 7.16 -17.22
CA ASP A 198 -6.58 7.34 -17.60
C ASP A 198 -6.85 7.41 -19.11
N THR A 199 -6.04 6.76 -19.96
CA THR A 199 -6.34 6.68 -21.40
C THR A 199 -7.20 5.45 -21.69
N ASP A 200 -8.48 5.64 -22.04
CA ASP A 200 -9.41 4.59 -22.51
C ASP A 200 -8.92 3.91 -23.82
N ASP A 201 -7.90 4.48 -24.48
CA ASP A 201 -7.22 3.96 -25.67
C ASP A 201 -5.72 3.74 -25.35
N GLU A 202 -5.38 2.51 -24.93
CA GLU A 202 -4.00 2.08 -24.60
C GLU A 202 -2.99 2.21 -25.77
N GLU A 203 -3.46 2.46 -27.01
CA GLU A 203 -2.63 2.52 -28.22
C GLU A 203 -2.05 3.93 -28.52
N GLU A 204 -2.47 4.99 -27.83
CA GLU A 204 -2.02 6.38 -28.08
C GLU A 204 -1.53 7.13 -26.82
N ALA A 205 -1.23 6.42 -25.72
CA ALA A 205 -0.74 7.06 -24.49
C ALA A 205 0.67 7.65 -24.69
N GLU A 206 0.75 8.96 -24.92
CA GLU A 206 2.02 9.70 -25.03
C GLU A 206 2.64 9.89 -23.63
N ALA A 207 3.94 9.60 -23.51
CA ALA A 207 4.70 9.86 -22.30
C ALA A 207 4.87 11.36 -22.07
N VAL A 208 4.72 11.79 -20.82
CA VAL A 208 4.95 13.16 -20.38
C VAL A 208 6.29 13.22 -19.68
N ILE A 209 7.15 14.15 -20.07
CA ILE A 209 8.45 14.36 -19.43
C ILE A 209 8.44 15.70 -18.72
N LEU A 210 8.69 15.67 -17.41
CA LEU A 210 8.76 16.87 -16.57
C LEU A 210 10.13 16.99 -15.92
N ARG A 211 10.59 18.22 -15.72
CA ARG A 211 11.86 18.49 -15.04
C ARG A 211 11.67 18.45 -13.53
N LEU A 212 12.58 17.80 -12.82
CA LEU A 212 12.66 17.88 -11.37
C LEU A 212 13.42 19.15 -10.99
N GLU A 213 12.74 20.09 -10.35
CA GLU A 213 13.37 21.24 -9.71
C GLU A 213 13.21 21.17 -8.19
N LYS A 214 14.00 21.97 -7.48
CA LYS A 214 13.77 22.24 -6.06
C LYS A 214 13.10 23.60 -5.90
N ASP A 215 12.01 23.63 -5.16
CA ASP A 215 11.36 24.88 -4.81
C ASP A 215 12.17 25.69 -3.76
N ALA A 216 11.61 26.80 -3.29
CA ALA A 216 12.26 27.67 -2.31
C ALA A 216 12.47 27.02 -0.94
N ASP A 217 11.72 25.96 -0.63
CA ASP A 217 11.79 25.19 0.61
C ASP A 217 12.69 23.95 0.45
N GLY A 218 13.14 23.66 -0.79
CA GLY A 218 14.05 22.56 -1.12
C GLY A 218 13.33 21.26 -1.48
N ASP A 219 12.00 21.32 -1.60
CA ASP A 219 11.13 20.22 -1.98
C ASP A 219 11.19 20.00 -3.49
N ASP A 220 11.21 18.74 -3.91
CA ASP A 220 11.22 18.37 -5.33
C ASP A 220 9.85 18.64 -5.95
N ILE A 221 9.84 19.46 -6.99
CA ILE A 221 8.67 19.83 -7.78
C ILE A 221 8.89 19.41 -9.22
N LEU A 222 7.82 18.98 -9.88
CA LEU A 222 7.83 18.71 -11.31
C LEU A 222 7.38 19.98 -12.05
N VAL A 223 8.20 20.43 -12.98
CA VAL A 223 7.95 21.62 -13.79
C VAL A 223 8.00 21.30 -15.27
N ASP A 224 7.17 21.99 -16.04
CA ASP A 224 7.17 21.86 -17.50
C ASP A 224 8.50 22.34 -18.10
N ILE A 225 8.89 21.70 -19.20
CA ILE A 225 10.06 22.10 -19.98
C ILE A 225 9.60 23.17 -20.97
N GLU A 226 9.85 24.44 -20.65
CA GLU A 226 9.46 25.56 -21.53
C GLU A 226 10.42 25.79 -22.69
N ALA A 227 11.68 25.36 -22.57
CA ALA A 227 12.74 25.61 -23.56
C ALA A 227 12.80 24.51 -24.63
N GLU A 228 12.64 24.88 -25.89
CA GLU A 228 12.63 23.95 -27.04
C GLU A 228 13.96 23.18 -27.20
N ASP A 229 15.09 23.84 -26.94
CA ASP A 229 16.43 23.25 -27.01
C ASP A 229 16.72 22.30 -25.84
N GLU A 230 16.05 22.49 -24.71
CA GLU A 230 16.10 21.58 -23.57
C GLU A 230 15.24 20.34 -23.85
N TRP A 231 14.01 20.53 -24.31
CA TRP A 231 13.11 19.44 -24.67
C TRP A 231 13.73 18.49 -25.70
N GLU A 232 14.35 19.03 -26.76
CA GLU A 232 14.96 18.22 -27.83
C GLU A 232 16.05 17.28 -27.30
N LYS A 233 16.84 17.74 -26.33
CA LYS A 233 17.90 16.91 -25.71
C LYS A 233 17.33 15.82 -24.83
N VAL A 234 16.31 16.15 -24.05
CA VAL A 234 15.70 15.21 -23.10
C VAL A 234 14.88 14.15 -23.84
N ALA A 235 14.14 14.56 -24.88
CA ALA A 235 13.43 13.64 -25.76
C ALA A 235 14.39 12.68 -26.46
N GLN A 236 15.53 13.18 -26.98
CA GLN A 236 16.55 12.30 -27.58
C GLN A 236 17.13 11.32 -26.55
N ALA A 237 17.41 11.78 -25.32
CA ALA A 237 17.92 10.90 -24.27
C ALA A 237 16.91 9.80 -23.86
N TYR A 238 15.62 10.12 -23.90
CA TYR A 238 14.55 9.14 -23.67
C TYR A 238 14.43 8.14 -24.83
N GLU A 239 14.50 8.60 -26.09
CA GLU A 239 14.50 7.72 -27.27
C GLU A 239 15.69 6.76 -27.25
N ASP A 240 16.90 7.27 -26.96
CA ASP A 240 18.11 6.45 -26.86
C ASP A 240 17.97 5.38 -25.76
N LEU A 241 17.34 5.71 -24.64
CA LEU A 241 17.07 4.77 -23.54
C LEU A 241 16.10 3.66 -23.96
N LEU A 242 15.02 3.99 -24.67
CA LEU A 242 14.07 3.00 -25.21
C LEU A 242 14.71 2.07 -26.24
N GLU A 243 15.63 2.57 -27.06
CA GLU A 243 16.39 1.76 -28.01
C GLU A 243 17.32 0.77 -27.30
N ASP A 244 17.95 1.17 -26.18
CA ASP A 244 18.81 0.30 -25.38
C ASP A 244 18.03 -0.81 -24.64
N GLU A 245 16.81 -0.53 -24.14
CA GLU A 245 15.96 -1.55 -23.49
C GLU A 245 15.33 -2.55 -24.47
N SER A 246 15.16 -2.17 -25.74
CA SER A 246 14.61 -3.04 -26.79
C SER A 246 15.67 -3.89 -27.51
N GLY A 247 16.94 -3.81 -27.09
CA GLY A 247 18.10 -4.42 -27.73
C GLY A 247 18.44 -5.89 -27.40
N ASP A 248 17.65 -6.58 -26.57
CA ASP A 248 17.82 -8.03 -26.33
C ASP A 248 17.03 -8.88 -27.35
N GLU A 249 17.58 -9.03 -28.57
CA GLU A 249 17.23 -10.09 -29.54
C GLU A 249 17.86 -11.46 -29.21
#